data_AF-A0A7C4YU55-F1
#
_entry.id   AF-A0A7C4YU55-F1
#
_cell.length_a   1.000
_cell.length_b   1.000
_cell.length_c   1.000
_cell.angle_alpha   90.00
_cell.angle_beta   90.00
_cell.angle_gamma   90.00
#
_symmetry.space_group_name_H-M   'P 1'
#
loop_
_entity.id
_entity.type
_entity.pdbx_description
1 polymer ?
#
loop_
_entity_poly.entity_id
_entity_poly.type
_entity_poly.pdbx_seq_one_letter_code
_entity_poly.pdbx_strand_id
1 'polypeptide(L)'
;MSDIAELEKQLSDFDPSRRREALQTLVDLARQGKVTFPPETDVVNMHCHTFFSFNAYGYSPTAMAWLAKRRGFRAVGIVDFDVLDGVEEFLEACDLLEVRGAAGLETRVYIPEYGDREINSPGEPGICYHIGIGFISGQAPAEVAGTLEGMRRRAAQRNQEIVARVNAYLDPVTVDYQRDVLPLSPAGNPTERHIVLAYIQAAARRYPDPAGFWAEKLAMPRSQVEEMIQDSAGFQNLIRSRLMKRGGVGYITPSPAMFPTLGELNRLIHACGALSCCAWLDGFSETERDAQGWLAFQVSNGAVALNIVPDRNWNVADEELRRQKVARLHEIIAAAGELHLPILVGTEMNSFGQKLVDDFDAPALAPYRQRFLDGAYFVVGHTLLQRALGLGYHSPWAREHFPERRRRNDFFTEVGRRAPAGARGTALLRSLGPSPSPQDILRALGS
;
A
#
# COMPACT_ATOMS: atom_id res chain seq x y z
N MET A 1 -34.59 11.48 -0.70
CA MET A 1 -33.57 10.87 -1.57
C MET A 1 -32.24 11.20 -0.93
N SER A 2 -31.42 10.20 -0.60
CA SER A 2 -30.08 10.47 -0.06
C SER A 2 -29.23 11.12 -1.15
N ASP A 3 -28.51 12.17 -0.80
CA ASP A 3 -27.55 12.82 -1.70
C ASP A 3 -26.38 11.86 -1.97
N ILE A 4 -26.07 11.60 -3.24
CA ILE A 4 -24.97 10.71 -3.65
C ILE A 4 -23.66 11.21 -3.06
N ALA A 5 -23.42 12.53 -3.04
CA ALA A 5 -22.19 13.09 -2.51
C ALA A 5 -22.01 12.81 -1.01
N GLU A 6 -23.11 12.86 -0.25
CA GLU A 6 -23.10 12.56 1.18
C GLU A 6 -22.87 11.05 1.43
N LEU A 7 -23.47 10.18 0.61
CA LEU A 7 -23.19 8.74 0.67
C LEU A 7 -21.73 8.43 0.32
N GLU A 8 -21.15 9.08 -0.71
CA GLU A 8 -19.75 8.92 -1.09
C GLU A 8 -18.81 9.35 0.04
N LYS A 9 -19.14 10.43 0.76
CA LYS A 9 -18.39 10.86 1.95
C LYS A 9 -18.46 9.84 3.08
N GLN A 10 -19.62 9.21 3.30
CA GLN A 10 -19.82 8.20 4.34
C GLN A 10 -19.02 6.92 4.09
N LEU A 11 -18.55 6.67 2.86
CA LEU A 11 -17.65 5.54 2.58
C LEU A 11 -16.32 5.65 3.33
N SER A 12 -15.95 6.83 3.82
CA SER A 12 -14.74 7.05 4.63
C SER A 12 -15.02 7.26 6.12
N ASP A 13 -16.26 7.02 6.58
CA ASP A 13 -16.58 7.04 8.01
C ASP A 13 -15.76 5.97 8.77
N PHE A 14 -15.39 6.22 10.03
CA PHE A 14 -14.66 5.24 10.84
C PHE A 14 -15.55 4.09 11.31
N ASP A 15 -16.88 4.29 11.40
CA ASP A 15 -17.84 3.23 11.68
C ASP A 15 -18.01 2.31 10.43
N PRO A 16 -17.59 1.04 10.51
CA PRO A 16 -17.72 0.08 9.41
C PRO A 16 -19.18 -0.15 8.97
N SER A 17 -20.15 -0.02 9.88
CA SER A 17 -21.55 -0.21 9.55
C SER A 17 -22.06 0.92 8.67
N ARG A 18 -21.68 2.18 8.97
CA ARG A 18 -22.01 3.34 8.14
C ARG A 18 -21.43 3.22 6.74
N ARG A 19 -20.17 2.80 6.62
CA ARG A 19 -19.52 2.55 5.31
C ARG A 19 -20.29 1.51 4.51
N ARG A 20 -20.64 0.38 5.13
CA ARG A 20 -21.37 -0.73 4.48
C ARG A 20 -22.76 -0.31 4.01
N GLU A 21 -23.53 0.40 4.84
CA GLU A 21 -24.86 0.90 4.49
C GLU A 21 -24.81 1.91 3.34
N ALA A 22 -23.84 2.83 3.37
CA ALA A 22 -23.64 3.79 2.30
C ALA A 22 -23.28 3.11 0.97
N LEU A 23 -22.36 2.13 1.00
CA LEU A 23 -22.00 1.35 -0.18
C LEU A 23 -23.20 0.60 -0.77
N GLN A 24 -23.97 -0.08 0.08
CA GLN A 24 -25.14 -0.83 -0.35
C GLN A 24 -26.16 0.10 -1.02
N THR A 25 -26.43 1.25 -0.41
CA THR A 25 -27.33 2.27 -0.97
C THR A 25 -26.83 2.77 -2.33
N LEU A 26 -25.53 3.06 -2.46
CA LEU A 26 -24.92 3.51 -3.72
C LEU A 26 -25.02 2.45 -4.82
N VAL A 27 -24.83 1.17 -4.49
CA VAL A 27 -24.97 0.05 -5.42
C VAL A 27 -26.41 -0.09 -5.89
N ASP A 28 -27.39 0.07 -5.00
CA ASP A 28 -28.81 0.01 -5.38
C ASP A 28 -29.23 1.23 -6.24
N LEU A 29 -28.67 2.41 -5.97
CA LEU A 29 -28.83 3.57 -6.85
C LEU A 29 -28.20 3.32 -8.24
N ALA A 30 -27.05 2.64 -8.31
CA ALA A 30 -26.44 2.26 -9.59
C ALA A 30 -27.31 1.26 -10.37
N ARG A 31 -27.88 0.25 -9.70
CA ARG A 31 -28.84 -0.70 -10.30
C ARG A 31 -30.10 -0.04 -10.84
N GLN A 32 -30.51 1.08 -10.22
CA GLN A 32 -31.62 1.92 -10.67
C GLN A 32 -31.22 2.91 -11.78
N GLY A 33 -29.97 2.91 -12.23
CA GLY A 33 -29.45 3.85 -13.24
C GLY A 33 -29.21 5.27 -12.73
N LYS A 34 -29.26 5.51 -11.42
CA LYS A 34 -29.03 6.84 -10.81
C LYS A 34 -27.55 7.15 -10.60
N VAL A 35 -26.72 6.12 -10.53
CA VAL A 35 -25.25 6.23 -10.59
C VAL A 35 -24.78 5.48 -11.82
N THR A 36 -24.03 6.15 -12.68
CA THR A 36 -23.40 5.53 -13.86
C THR A 36 -21.92 5.30 -13.59
N PHE A 37 -21.39 4.20 -14.14
CA PHE A 37 -19.97 3.89 -14.10
C PHE A 37 -19.39 3.94 -15.51
N PRO A 38 -18.18 4.51 -15.69
CA PRO A 38 -17.50 4.43 -16.96
C PRO A 38 -17.07 2.99 -17.26
N PRO A 39 -16.78 2.65 -18.53
CA PRO A 39 -16.11 1.40 -18.86
C PRO A 39 -14.73 1.32 -18.19
N GLU A 40 -14.24 0.09 -17.95
CA GLU A 40 -12.87 -0.12 -17.50
C GLU A 40 -11.86 0.34 -18.56
N THR A 41 -10.79 0.98 -18.10
CA THR A 41 -9.65 1.44 -18.88
C THR A 41 -8.40 0.69 -18.46
N ASP A 42 -7.37 0.68 -19.30
CA ASP A 42 -6.12 -0.05 -19.05
C ASP A 42 -5.17 0.72 -18.10
N VAL A 43 -5.70 1.00 -16.92
CA VAL A 43 -5.01 1.61 -15.77
C VAL A 43 -5.19 0.73 -14.55
N VAL A 44 -4.16 0.66 -13.72
CA VAL A 44 -4.16 -0.08 -12.45
C VAL A 44 -3.51 0.76 -11.36
N ASN A 45 -3.87 0.51 -10.12
CA ASN A 45 -3.12 1.00 -8.98
C ASN A 45 -3.08 -0.07 -7.90
N MET A 46 -2.00 -0.86 -7.88
CA MET A 46 -1.85 -2.03 -7.02
C MET A 46 -1.18 -1.72 -5.67
N HIS A 47 -0.89 -0.46 -5.40
CA HIS A 47 -0.30 -0.01 -4.16
C HIS A 47 -0.97 1.30 -3.71
N CYS A 48 -2.05 1.17 -2.95
CA CYS A 48 -2.74 2.26 -2.26
C CYS A 48 -2.79 2.00 -0.75
N HIS A 49 -2.46 2.98 0.08
CA HIS A 49 -2.77 2.92 1.50
C HIS A 49 -4.22 3.36 1.73
N THR A 50 -4.81 2.85 2.81
CA THR A 50 -6.10 3.28 3.36
C THR A 50 -5.89 4.03 4.67
N PHE A 51 -6.97 4.49 5.29
CA PHE A 51 -6.91 5.11 6.62
C PHE A 51 -6.45 4.15 7.73
N PHE A 52 -6.33 2.84 7.48
CA PHE A 52 -5.92 1.88 8.51
C PHE A 52 -4.43 1.98 8.82
N SER A 53 -3.63 2.48 7.86
CA SER A 53 -2.34 3.09 8.18
C SER A 53 -2.38 4.60 8.00
N PHE A 54 -2.45 5.10 6.78
CA PHE A 54 -2.60 6.52 6.46
C PHE A 54 -2.90 6.69 4.97
N ASN A 55 -3.99 7.37 4.66
CA ASN A 55 -4.29 7.87 3.33
C ASN A 55 -4.47 9.38 3.40
N ALA A 56 -3.83 10.12 2.48
CA ALA A 56 -3.83 11.59 2.55
C ALA A 56 -5.23 12.20 2.45
N TYR A 57 -6.15 11.53 1.76
CA TYR A 57 -7.52 11.99 1.53
C TYR A 57 -8.54 11.18 2.35
N GLY A 58 -8.08 10.34 3.29
CA GLY A 58 -8.94 9.59 4.20
C GLY A 58 -9.72 8.45 3.54
N TYR A 59 -9.29 7.92 2.39
CA TYR A 59 -9.96 6.77 1.79
C TYR A 59 -9.92 5.54 2.71
N SER A 60 -11.09 4.97 2.99
CA SER A 60 -11.23 3.63 3.57
C SER A 60 -10.97 2.55 2.50
N PRO A 61 -10.86 1.26 2.89
CA PRO A 61 -10.88 0.18 1.92
C PRO A 61 -12.12 0.20 1.02
N THR A 62 -13.31 0.40 1.60
CA THR A 62 -14.56 0.53 0.83
C THR A 62 -14.53 1.68 -0.17
N ALA A 63 -14.05 2.85 0.26
CA ALA A 63 -13.98 4.04 -0.57
C ALA A 63 -12.95 3.88 -1.71
N MET A 64 -11.87 3.13 -1.49
CA MET A 64 -10.90 2.77 -2.53
C MET A 64 -11.52 1.88 -3.62
N ALA A 65 -12.30 0.86 -3.23
CA ALA A 65 -13.00 0.02 -4.20
C ALA A 65 -14.05 0.83 -4.99
N TRP A 66 -14.79 1.72 -4.31
CA TRP A 66 -15.75 2.63 -4.95
C TRP A 66 -15.05 3.56 -5.94
N LEU A 67 -13.94 4.18 -5.54
CA LEU A 67 -13.13 5.05 -6.39
C LEU A 67 -12.70 4.33 -7.67
N ALA A 68 -12.18 3.11 -7.54
CA ALA A 68 -11.77 2.30 -8.67
C ALA A 68 -12.94 2.04 -9.65
N LYS A 69 -14.13 1.73 -9.14
CA LYS A 69 -15.33 1.55 -9.97
C LYS A 69 -15.76 2.85 -10.65
N ARG A 70 -15.78 3.97 -9.91
CA ARG A 70 -16.16 5.30 -10.45
C ARG A 70 -15.20 5.82 -11.50
N ARG A 71 -13.94 5.38 -11.46
CA ARG A 71 -12.88 5.79 -12.40
C ARG A 71 -12.59 4.76 -13.49
N GLY A 72 -13.22 3.58 -13.45
CA GLY A 72 -13.01 2.53 -14.43
C GLY A 72 -11.59 1.96 -14.39
N PHE A 73 -11.03 1.73 -13.20
CA PHE A 73 -9.73 1.06 -13.08
C PHE A 73 -9.86 -0.42 -13.43
N ARG A 74 -8.85 -0.98 -14.10
CA ARG A 74 -8.81 -2.41 -14.40
C ARG A 74 -8.65 -3.27 -13.16
N ALA A 75 -7.81 -2.80 -12.23
CA ALA A 75 -7.55 -3.43 -10.94
C ALA A 75 -7.03 -2.39 -9.94
N VAL A 76 -7.27 -2.66 -8.66
CA VAL A 76 -6.80 -1.83 -7.54
C VAL A 76 -6.29 -2.72 -6.39
N GLY A 77 -5.25 -2.28 -5.70
CA GLY A 77 -4.69 -2.96 -4.55
C GLY A 77 -4.54 -2.05 -3.34
N ILE A 78 -4.94 -2.53 -2.16
CA ILE A 78 -4.62 -1.85 -0.90
C ILE A 78 -3.38 -2.47 -0.25
N VAL A 79 -2.50 -1.64 0.32
CA VAL A 79 -1.24 -2.06 0.94
C VAL A 79 -1.02 -1.17 2.17
N ASP A 80 -1.58 -1.54 3.33
CA ASP A 80 -1.47 -0.71 4.54
C ASP A 80 -0.17 -0.98 5.32
N PHE A 81 0.34 0.04 6.02
CA PHE A 81 1.54 -0.13 6.84
C PHE A 81 1.30 -0.97 8.09
N ASP A 82 2.09 -2.03 8.26
CA ASP A 82 2.18 -2.87 9.47
C ASP A 82 0.89 -3.63 9.85
N VAL A 83 -0.17 -3.53 9.04
CA VAL A 83 -1.51 -4.05 9.38
C VAL A 83 -2.25 -4.66 8.21
N LEU A 84 -3.26 -5.48 8.54
CA LEU A 84 -4.16 -6.13 7.59
C LEU A 84 -5.65 -5.85 7.88
N ASP A 85 -5.99 -4.85 8.70
CA ASP A 85 -7.38 -4.61 9.16
C ASP A 85 -8.37 -4.35 8.02
N GLY A 86 -7.88 -3.86 6.87
CA GLY A 86 -8.70 -3.54 5.71
C GLY A 86 -8.96 -4.69 4.74
N VAL A 87 -8.35 -5.87 4.93
CA VAL A 87 -8.35 -6.96 3.92
C VAL A 87 -9.76 -7.45 3.60
N GLU A 88 -10.53 -7.91 4.60
CA GLU A 88 -11.88 -8.42 4.38
C GLU A 88 -12.81 -7.35 3.83
N GLU A 89 -12.81 -6.16 4.43
CA GLU A 89 -13.65 -5.03 3.99
C GLU A 89 -13.40 -4.68 2.51
N PHE A 90 -12.13 -4.60 2.11
CA PHE A 90 -11.75 -4.29 0.75
C PHE A 90 -12.26 -5.33 -0.24
N LEU A 91 -12.02 -6.61 0.06
CA LEU A 91 -12.37 -7.70 -0.84
C LEU A 91 -13.90 -7.86 -0.95
N GLU A 92 -14.64 -7.65 0.14
CA GLU A 92 -16.11 -7.59 0.13
C GLU A 92 -16.63 -6.43 -0.74
N ALA A 93 -16.05 -5.24 -0.60
CA ALA A 93 -16.43 -4.09 -1.42
C ALA A 93 -16.11 -4.31 -2.91
N CYS A 94 -14.95 -4.90 -3.22
CA CYS A 94 -14.59 -5.30 -4.58
C CYS A 94 -15.56 -6.34 -5.15
N ASP A 95 -15.98 -7.31 -4.34
CA ASP A 95 -16.96 -8.32 -4.74
C ASP A 95 -18.31 -7.70 -5.12
N LEU A 96 -18.78 -6.75 -4.31
CA LEU A 96 -20.05 -6.05 -4.51
C LEU A 96 -20.02 -5.09 -5.72
N LEU A 97 -18.89 -4.42 -5.94
CA LEU A 97 -18.72 -3.43 -7.02
C LEU A 97 -18.24 -4.03 -8.34
N GLU A 98 -17.96 -5.33 -8.38
CA GLU A 98 -17.35 -6.01 -9.52
C GLU A 98 -16.02 -5.35 -9.90
N VAL A 99 -15.14 -5.17 -8.93
CA VAL A 99 -13.79 -4.60 -9.10
C VAL A 99 -12.76 -5.70 -8.85
N ARG A 100 -11.71 -5.75 -9.67
CA ARG A 100 -10.57 -6.63 -9.42
C ARG A 100 -9.70 -6.05 -8.31
N GLY A 101 -9.70 -6.71 -7.17
CA GLY A 101 -9.02 -6.26 -5.95
C GLY A 101 -7.96 -7.23 -5.46
N ALA A 102 -6.89 -6.70 -4.88
CA ALA A 102 -5.98 -7.45 -4.01
C ALA A 102 -5.65 -6.64 -2.75
N ALA A 103 -5.39 -7.32 -1.63
CA ALA A 103 -5.02 -6.66 -0.39
C ALA A 103 -3.62 -7.10 0.06
N GLY A 104 -2.93 -6.20 0.74
CA GLY A 104 -1.53 -6.28 1.08
C GLY A 104 -1.19 -5.52 2.35
N LEU A 105 0.05 -5.70 2.78
CA LEU A 105 0.68 -4.85 3.77
C LEU A 105 2.06 -4.44 3.27
N GLU A 106 2.50 -3.27 3.69
CA GLU A 106 3.88 -2.82 3.58
C GLU A 106 4.47 -2.70 4.98
N THR A 107 5.74 -3.03 5.15
CA THR A 107 6.47 -2.75 6.38
C THR A 107 7.94 -2.53 6.09
N ARG A 108 8.68 -2.14 7.12
CA ARG A 108 10.14 -2.15 7.09
C ARG A 108 10.65 -3.43 7.74
N VAL A 109 11.67 -4.01 7.14
CA VAL A 109 12.39 -5.18 7.64
C VAL A 109 13.87 -4.85 7.84
N TYR A 110 14.52 -5.60 8.72
CA TYR A 110 15.97 -5.65 8.81
C TYR A 110 16.53 -6.82 7.98
N ILE A 111 17.59 -6.55 7.22
CA ILE A 111 18.32 -7.52 6.39
C ILE A 111 19.79 -7.54 6.85
N PRO A 112 20.18 -8.51 7.71
CA PRO A 112 21.53 -8.59 8.27
C PRO A 112 22.64 -8.61 7.22
N GLU A 113 22.40 -9.27 6.09
CA GLU A 113 23.35 -9.42 4.97
C GLU A 113 23.72 -8.08 4.32
N TYR A 114 22.90 -7.05 4.52
CA TYR A 114 23.10 -5.68 4.03
C TYR A 114 23.16 -4.68 5.19
N GLY A 115 23.51 -5.12 6.40
CA GLY A 115 23.46 -4.32 7.63
C GLY A 115 24.28 -3.03 7.61
N ASP A 116 25.28 -2.94 6.74
CA ASP A 116 26.17 -1.79 6.54
C ASP A 116 25.83 -0.95 5.30
N ARG A 117 24.81 -1.33 4.52
CA ARG A 117 24.46 -0.71 3.24
C ARG A 117 23.06 -0.13 3.24
N GLU A 118 22.90 1.00 2.57
CA GLU A 118 21.59 1.55 2.28
C GLU A 118 20.89 0.72 1.18
N ILE A 119 19.60 0.47 1.36
CA ILE A 119 18.76 -0.33 0.45
C ILE A 119 17.69 0.57 -0.17
N ASN A 120 16.45 0.51 0.28
CA ASN A 120 15.34 1.33 -0.22
C ASN A 120 14.71 2.18 0.91
N SER A 121 15.36 2.22 2.08
CA SER A 121 15.05 3.14 3.18
C SER A 121 16.18 4.17 3.34
N PRO A 122 16.00 5.41 2.85
CA PRO A 122 17.08 6.38 2.79
C PRO A 122 17.71 6.73 4.14
N GLY A 123 19.04 6.62 4.24
CA GLY A 123 19.79 6.88 5.46
C GLY A 123 19.64 5.83 6.56
N GLU A 124 19.07 4.66 6.26
CA GLU A 124 18.82 3.57 7.21
C GLU A 124 19.50 2.27 6.75
N PRO A 125 20.81 2.05 7.03
CA PRO A 125 21.52 0.84 6.61
C PRO A 125 20.87 -0.46 7.11
N GLY A 126 20.80 -1.46 6.23
CA GLY A 126 20.16 -2.75 6.50
C GLY A 126 18.63 -2.72 6.60
N ILE A 127 17.99 -1.55 6.50
CA ILE A 127 16.55 -1.42 6.56
C ILE A 127 15.96 -1.38 5.15
N CYS A 128 14.93 -2.19 4.94
CA CYS A 128 14.28 -2.35 3.65
C CYS A 128 12.76 -2.26 3.80
N TYR A 129 12.08 -1.45 2.99
CA TYR A 129 10.65 -1.59 2.74
C TYR A 129 10.39 -2.89 1.99
N HIS A 130 9.43 -3.66 2.47
CA HIS A 130 9.06 -4.95 1.90
C HIS A 130 7.55 -5.14 1.97
N ILE A 131 7.00 -5.81 0.97
CA ILE A 131 5.55 -5.89 0.76
C ILE A 131 5.11 -7.35 0.77
N GLY A 132 3.97 -7.61 1.42
CA GLY A 132 3.16 -8.79 1.16
C GLY A 132 1.90 -8.38 0.41
N ILE A 133 1.45 -9.14 -0.59
CA ILE A 133 0.21 -8.86 -1.32
C ILE A 133 -0.53 -10.14 -1.70
N GLY A 134 -1.85 -10.05 -1.87
CA GLY A 134 -2.70 -11.21 -2.14
C GLY A 134 -3.23 -11.88 -0.87
N PHE A 135 -3.24 -11.17 0.26
CA PHE A 135 -3.88 -11.65 1.47
C PHE A 135 -5.39 -11.79 1.25
N ILE A 136 -5.96 -12.84 1.83
CA ILE A 136 -7.40 -13.15 1.73
C ILE A 136 -8.14 -12.96 3.06
N SER A 137 -7.40 -12.73 4.14
CA SER A 137 -7.91 -12.42 5.47
C SER A 137 -6.94 -11.49 6.19
N GLY A 138 -7.47 -10.65 7.07
CA GLY A 138 -6.72 -9.84 8.02
C GLY A 138 -6.23 -10.62 9.23
N GLN A 139 -6.64 -11.88 9.39
CA GLN A 139 -6.18 -12.77 10.44
C GLN A 139 -5.00 -13.62 9.95
N ALA A 140 -3.91 -13.60 10.71
CA ALA A 140 -2.77 -14.47 10.49
C ALA A 140 -2.98 -15.82 11.21
N PRO A 141 -2.47 -16.95 10.68
CA PRO A 141 -2.44 -18.22 11.40
C PRO A 141 -1.76 -18.09 12.77
N ALA A 142 -2.20 -18.89 13.74
CA ALA A 142 -1.75 -18.79 15.13
C ALA A 142 -0.23 -18.90 15.27
N GLU A 143 0.43 -19.71 14.44
CA GLU A 143 1.89 -19.88 14.46
C GLU A 143 2.68 -18.62 14.09
N VAL A 144 2.08 -17.68 13.35
CA VAL A 144 2.73 -16.45 12.86
C VAL A 144 2.06 -15.15 13.33
N ALA A 145 0.91 -15.25 14.01
CA ALA A 145 0.16 -14.10 14.52
C ALA A 145 1.04 -13.18 15.40
N GLY A 146 1.93 -13.76 16.20
CA GLY A 146 2.87 -13.02 17.05
C GLY A 146 3.80 -12.06 16.28
N THR A 147 4.10 -12.35 15.01
CA THR A 147 4.88 -11.43 14.15
C THR A 147 4.08 -10.17 13.83
N LEU A 148 2.82 -10.32 13.40
CA LEU A 148 1.93 -9.20 13.08
C LEU A 148 1.64 -8.33 14.30
N GLU A 149 1.32 -8.96 15.43
CA GLU A 149 1.15 -8.23 16.69
C GLU A 149 2.44 -7.55 17.15
N GLY A 150 3.59 -8.20 16.95
CA GLY A 150 4.91 -7.66 17.25
C GLY A 150 5.21 -6.39 16.46
N MET A 151 4.84 -6.35 15.17
CA MET A 151 4.95 -5.15 14.34
C MET A 151 4.11 -4.00 14.92
N ARG A 152 2.83 -4.24 15.23
CA ARG A 152 1.95 -3.24 15.84
C ARG A 152 2.50 -2.71 17.17
N ARG A 153 2.96 -3.59 18.06
CA ARG A 153 3.54 -3.20 19.36
C ARG A 153 4.76 -2.30 19.19
N ARG A 154 5.69 -2.65 18.29
CA ARG A 154 6.89 -1.85 18.02
C ARG A 154 6.55 -0.49 17.41
N ALA A 155 5.59 -0.44 16.49
CA ALA A 155 5.12 0.82 15.92
C ALA A 155 4.50 1.75 17.00
N ALA A 156 3.63 1.21 17.86
CA ALA A 156 3.03 1.96 18.96
C ALA A 156 4.07 2.48 19.97
N GLN A 157 5.03 1.64 20.36
CA GLN A 157 6.12 2.03 21.25
C GLN A 157 6.96 3.16 20.66
N ARG A 158 7.35 3.04 19.38
CA ARG A 158 8.08 4.09 18.67
C ARG A 158 7.30 5.41 18.67
N ASN A 159 6.00 5.35 18.35
CA ASN A 159 5.17 6.55 18.31
C ASN A 159 5.04 7.25 19.67
N GLN A 160 4.93 6.48 20.76
CA GLN A 160 4.91 7.03 22.12
C GLN A 160 6.24 7.72 22.47
N GLU A 161 7.36 7.14 22.06
CA GLU A 161 8.68 7.77 22.24
C GLU A 161 8.82 9.07 21.43
N ILE A 162 8.34 9.09 20.18
CA ILE A 162 8.27 10.33 19.37
C ILE A 162 7.46 11.39 20.10
N VAL A 163 6.26 11.05 20.59
CA VAL A 163 5.39 11.97 21.32
C VAL A 163 6.08 12.51 22.57
N ALA A 164 6.77 11.66 23.35
CA ALA A 164 7.48 12.10 24.54
C ALA A 164 8.56 13.16 24.21
N ARG A 165 9.37 12.91 23.17
CA ARG A 165 10.42 13.84 22.72
C ARG A 165 9.85 15.14 22.17
N VAL A 166 8.80 15.06 21.35
CA VAL A 166 8.19 16.24 20.73
C VAL A 166 7.40 17.06 21.76
N ASN A 167 6.74 16.44 22.74
CA ASN A 167 6.10 17.15 23.86
C ASN A 167 7.10 18.00 24.64
N ALA A 168 8.28 17.44 24.96
CA ALA A 168 9.32 18.18 25.67
C ALA A 168 9.82 19.41 24.89
N TYR A 169 9.85 19.33 23.56
CA TYR A 169 10.27 20.43 22.69
C TYR A 169 9.18 21.49 22.46
N LEU A 170 7.93 21.04 22.27
CA LEU A 170 6.79 21.90 21.94
C LEU A 170 6.10 22.50 23.16
N ASP A 171 6.61 22.27 24.38
CA ASP A 171 6.08 22.84 25.62
C ASP A 171 5.74 24.35 25.46
N PRO A 172 4.55 24.78 25.93
CA PRO A 172 3.52 24.03 26.66
C PRO A 172 2.49 23.29 25.78
N VAL A 173 2.68 23.19 24.45
CA VAL A 173 1.83 22.34 23.60
C VAL A 173 2.23 20.89 23.79
N THR A 174 1.32 20.10 24.35
CA THR A 174 1.50 18.66 24.55
C THR A 174 0.33 17.89 23.96
N VAL A 175 0.60 16.66 23.55
CA VAL A 175 -0.41 15.68 23.14
C VAL A 175 -0.30 14.43 24.01
N ASP A 176 -1.44 13.86 24.35
CA ASP A 176 -1.54 12.53 24.95
C ASP A 176 -1.74 11.50 23.83
N TYR A 177 -0.90 10.45 23.79
CA TYR A 177 -0.95 9.48 22.69
C TYR A 177 -2.29 8.73 22.63
N GLN A 178 -2.88 8.38 23.79
CA GLN A 178 -4.12 7.61 23.82
C GLN A 178 -5.34 8.46 23.50
N ARG A 179 -5.40 9.69 24.01
CA ARG A 179 -6.54 10.59 23.83
C ARG A 179 -6.49 11.34 22.50
N ASP A 180 -5.31 11.81 22.10
CA ASP A 180 -5.18 12.78 21.00
C ASP A 180 -4.67 12.14 19.69
N VAL A 181 -3.98 10.98 19.75
CA VAL A 181 -3.39 10.34 18.56
C VAL A 181 -4.13 9.06 18.15
N LEU A 182 -4.34 8.11 19.06
CA LEU A 182 -5.00 6.83 18.74
C LEU A 182 -6.37 7.00 18.05
N PRO A 183 -7.26 7.93 18.45
CA PRO A 183 -8.56 8.07 17.82
C PRO A 183 -8.52 8.59 16.37
N LEU A 184 -7.36 9.06 15.91
CA LEU A 184 -7.17 9.51 14.53
C LEU A 184 -6.97 8.32 13.55
N SER A 185 -6.85 7.09 14.05
CA SER A 185 -6.73 5.85 13.25
C SER A 185 -7.75 4.81 13.73
N PRO A 186 -8.63 4.29 12.85
CA PRO A 186 -9.77 3.45 13.26
C PRO A 186 -9.40 2.07 13.84
N ALA A 187 -8.17 1.58 13.62
CA ALA A 187 -7.67 0.33 14.19
C ALA A 187 -6.48 0.52 15.15
N GLY A 188 -6.28 1.75 15.66
CA GLY A 188 -5.21 2.03 16.60
C GLY A 188 -3.80 1.85 16.02
N ASN A 189 -3.64 2.08 14.72
CA ASN A 189 -2.34 2.03 14.03
C ASN A 189 -1.95 3.41 13.48
N PRO A 190 -1.85 4.45 14.33
CA PRO A 190 -1.46 5.77 13.87
C PRO A 190 -0.01 5.76 13.38
N THR A 191 0.26 6.64 12.43
CA THR A 191 1.60 6.92 11.90
C THR A 191 2.11 8.28 12.39
N GLU A 192 3.36 8.63 12.07
CA GLU A 192 3.91 9.98 12.31
C GLU A 192 2.99 11.11 11.82
N ARG A 193 2.27 10.89 10.72
CA ARG A 193 1.35 11.89 10.16
C ARG A 193 0.17 12.18 11.08
N HIS A 194 -0.33 11.17 11.81
CA HIS A 194 -1.38 11.36 12.81
C HIS A 194 -0.86 12.11 14.03
N ILE A 195 0.38 11.85 14.44
CA ILE A 195 1.02 12.59 15.54
C ILE A 195 1.15 14.08 15.17
N VAL A 196 1.57 14.40 13.95
CA VAL A 196 1.63 15.78 13.46
C VAL A 196 0.26 16.44 13.48
N LEU A 197 -0.77 15.76 12.99
CA LEU A 197 -2.14 16.26 13.02
C LEU A 197 -2.59 16.56 14.47
N ALA A 198 -2.31 15.67 15.41
CA ALA A 198 -2.62 15.88 16.83
C ALA A 198 -1.94 17.14 17.39
N TYR A 199 -0.67 17.39 17.06
CA TYR A 199 0.04 18.60 17.49
C TYR A 199 -0.52 19.88 16.88
N ILE A 200 -0.89 19.86 15.60
CA ILE A 200 -1.54 21.01 14.95
C ILE A 200 -2.85 21.33 15.67
N GLN A 201 -3.67 20.32 15.94
CA GLN A 201 -4.93 20.49 16.66
C GLN A 201 -4.72 20.95 18.11
N ALA A 202 -3.70 20.44 18.80
CA ALA A 202 -3.38 20.85 20.17
C ALA A 202 -2.92 22.31 20.25
N ALA A 203 -2.07 22.75 19.32
CA ALA A 203 -1.63 24.15 19.22
C ALA A 203 -2.82 25.08 18.97
N ALA A 204 -3.72 24.70 18.04
CA ALA A 204 -4.93 25.47 17.72
C ALA A 204 -5.90 25.59 18.91
N ARG A 205 -6.01 24.57 19.77
CA ARG A 205 -6.82 24.63 21.00
C ARG A 205 -6.19 25.49 22.09
N ARG A 206 -4.86 25.45 22.21
CA ARG A 206 -4.13 26.07 23.32
C ARG A 206 -3.87 27.57 23.11
N TYR A 207 -3.68 27.99 21.86
CA TYR A 207 -3.26 29.33 21.50
C TYR A 207 -4.30 30.03 20.61
N PRO A 208 -4.71 31.26 20.95
CA PRO A 208 -5.49 32.10 20.04
C PRO A 208 -4.72 32.46 18.75
N ASP A 209 -3.39 32.46 18.82
CA ASP A 209 -2.48 32.71 17.69
C ASP A 209 -1.52 31.52 17.46
N PRO A 210 -1.98 30.45 16.77
CA PRO A 210 -1.14 29.29 16.48
C PRO A 210 0.03 29.63 15.54
N ALA A 211 -0.12 30.64 14.69
CA ALA A 211 0.91 31.00 13.71
C ALA A 211 2.18 31.53 14.38
N GLY A 212 2.03 32.38 15.41
CA GLY A 212 3.16 32.86 16.22
C GLY A 212 3.92 31.72 16.91
N PHE A 213 3.20 30.78 17.52
CA PHE A 213 3.79 29.60 18.16
C PHE A 213 4.62 28.76 17.18
N TRP A 214 4.07 28.46 16.00
CA TRP A 214 4.75 27.65 15.00
C TRP A 214 5.92 28.40 14.35
N ALA A 215 5.81 29.72 14.14
CA ALA A 215 6.92 30.54 13.64
C ALA A 215 8.14 30.48 14.56
N GLU A 216 7.90 30.58 15.88
CA GLU A 216 8.96 30.44 16.89
C GLU A 216 9.56 29.02 16.87
N LYS A 217 8.72 27.98 17.02
CA LYS A 217 9.19 26.59 17.15
C LYS A 217 9.83 26.04 15.87
N LEU A 218 9.44 26.52 14.70
CA LEU A 218 10.02 26.11 13.41
C LEU A 218 11.16 27.04 12.96
N ALA A 219 11.44 28.11 13.72
CA ALA A 219 12.40 29.16 13.38
C ALA A 219 12.17 29.72 11.96
N MET A 220 10.93 30.11 11.67
CA MET A 220 10.49 30.61 10.36
C MET A 220 9.81 31.97 10.48
N PRO A 221 9.84 32.81 9.42
CA PRO A 221 9.06 34.03 9.39
C PRO A 221 7.57 33.75 9.58
N ARG A 222 6.91 34.53 10.44
CA ARG A 222 5.47 34.40 10.73
C ARG A 222 4.61 34.41 9.47
N SER A 223 4.89 35.30 8.52
CA SER A 223 4.14 35.41 7.27
C SER A 223 4.17 34.11 6.45
N GLN A 224 5.28 33.38 6.44
CA GLN A 224 5.37 32.09 5.76
C GLN A 224 4.54 31.02 6.48
N VAL A 225 4.54 31.02 7.82
CA VAL A 225 3.71 30.08 8.60
C VAL A 225 2.22 30.37 8.40
N GLU A 226 1.82 31.64 8.35
CA GLU A 226 0.42 32.03 8.09
C GLU A 226 -0.07 31.55 6.72
N GLU A 227 0.78 31.67 5.69
CA GLU A 227 0.50 31.13 4.36
C GLU A 227 0.41 29.59 4.39
N MET A 228 1.38 28.92 5.03
CA MET A 228 1.40 27.47 5.11
C MET A 228 0.24 26.89 5.89
N ILE A 229 -0.24 27.55 6.96
CA ILE A 229 -1.41 27.07 7.71
C ILE A 229 -2.66 26.96 6.81
N GLN A 230 -2.76 27.78 5.75
CA GLN A 230 -3.84 27.65 4.75
C GLN A 230 -3.65 26.41 3.85
N ASP A 231 -2.40 26.00 3.60
CA ASP A 231 -2.04 24.72 2.99
C ASP A 231 -1.82 23.64 4.05
N SER A 232 -2.91 23.05 4.54
CA SER A 232 -2.87 21.98 5.56
C SER A 232 -1.87 20.86 5.23
N ALA A 233 -1.73 20.51 3.95
CA ALA A 233 -0.85 19.46 3.49
C ALA A 233 0.63 19.86 3.57
N GLY A 234 0.99 21.01 2.99
CA GLY A 234 2.33 21.58 3.07
C GLY A 234 2.78 21.80 4.51
N PHE A 235 1.87 22.29 5.35
CA PHE A 235 2.14 22.52 6.77
C PHE A 235 2.42 21.25 7.56
N GLN A 236 1.59 20.22 7.39
CA GLN A 236 1.84 18.91 8.02
C GLN A 236 3.19 18.32 7.57
N ASN A 237 3.50 18.40 6.27
CA ASN A 237 4.77 17.90 5.75
C ASN A 237 5.99 18.66 6.30
N LEU A 238 5.87 19.98 6.48
CA LEU A 238 6.92 20.80 7.09
C LEU A 238 7.14 20.45 8.56
N ILE A 239 6.07 20.37 9.37
CA ILE A 239 6.21 20.01 10.78
C ILE A 239 6.85 18.62 10.91
N ARG A 240 6.40 17.66 10.10
CA ARG A 240 6.97 16.31 10.09
C ARG A 240 8.45 16.31 9.74
N SER A 241 8.85 17.05 8.70
CA SER A 241 10.25 17.09 8.24
C SER A 241 11.16 17.78 9.26
N ARG A 242 10.69 18.85 9.91
CA ARG A 242 11.46 19.58 10.93
C ARG A 242 11.57 18.83 12.26
N LEU A 243 10.49 18.20 12.70
CA LEU A 243 10.44 17.62 14.05
C LEU A 243 10.74 16.12 14.08
N MET A 244 10.33 15.34 13.08
CA MET A 244 10.31 13.87 13.17
C MET A 244 11.24 13.16 12.19
N LYS A 245 11.87 13.89 11.25
CA LYS A 245 12.89 13.34 10.33
C LYS A 245 14.30 13.65 10.82
N ARG A 246 15.30 13.03 10.19
CA ARG A 246 16.71 13.08 10.59
C ARG A 246 17.14 14.51 10.93
N GLY A 247 17.64 14.69 12.16
CA GLY A 247 18.03 16.01 12.70
C GLY A 247 16.93 16.70 13.53
N GLY A 248 15.67 16.26 13.44
CA GLY A 248 14.56 16.71 14.27
C GLY A 248 14.52 16.02 15.64
N VAL A 249 13.91 16.68 16.62
CA VAL A 249 13.86 16.24 18.04
C VAL A 249 13.14 14.90 18.26
N GLY A 250 12.13 14.62 17.44
CA GLY A 250 11.36 13.37 17.44
C GLY A 250 11.99 12.27 16.60
N TYR A 251 13.12 12.50 15.92
CA TYR A 251 13.76 11.46 15.12
C TYR A 251 14.34 10.37 16.01
N ILE A 252 13.98 9.12 15.70
CA ILE A 252 14.51 7.93 16.35
C ILE A 252 15.37 7.20 15.31
N THR A 253 16.65 7.04 15.62
CA THR A 253 17.57 6.29 14.76
C THR A 253 17.10 4.85 14.65
N PRO A 254 16.89 4.34 13.43
CA PRO A 254 16.48 2.97 13.25
C PRO A 254 17.49 1.98 13.80
N SER A 255 16.99 0.94 14.48
CA SER A 255 17.81 -0.19 14.91
C SER A 255 17.18 -1.51 14.48
N PRO A 256 17.97 -2.58 14.30
CA PRO A 256 17.48 -3.90 13.93
C PRO A 256 16.31 -4.39 14.79
N ALA A 257 16.32 -4.10 16.10
CA ALA A 257 15.29 -4.54 17.03
C ALA A 257 13.90 -3.89 16.82
N MET A 258 13.82 -2.81 16.04
CA MET A 258 12.58 -2.09 15.77
C MET A 258 11.73 -2.74 14.68
N PHE A 259 12.30 -3.66 13.90
CA PHE A 259 11.66 -4.25 12.74
C PHE A 259 11.76 -5.78 12.79
N PRO A 260 10.81 -6.51 12.19
CA PRO A 260 11.05 -7.92 11.89
C PRO A 260 12.21 -8.06 10.90
N THR A 261 12.87 -9.21 10.91
CA THR A 261 13.76 -9.61 9.83
C THR A 261 12.98 -9.93 8.56
N LEU A 262 13.64 -9.88 7.40
CA LEU A 262 13.04 -10.33 6.12
C LEU A 262 12.50 -11.76 6.22
N GLY A 263 13.24 -12.66 6.86
CA GLY A 263 12.83 -14.04 7.05
C GLY A 263 11.57 -14.19 7.93
N GLU A 264 11.44 -13.41 9.00
CA GLU A 264 10.22 -13.39 9.83
C GLU A 264 9.01 -12.90 9.05
N LEU A 265 9.17 -11.82 8.28
CA LEU A 265 8.09 -11.29 7.46
C LEU A 265 7.69 -12.27 6.35
N ASN A 266 8.65 -12.85 5.63
CA ASN A 266 8.35 -13.81 4.57
C ASN A 266 7.67 -15.08 5.10
N ARG A 267 8.01 -15.54 6.32
CA ARG A 267 7.26 -16.62 6.98
C ARG A 267 5.81 -16.23 7.25
N LEU A 268 5.55 -15.02 7.76
CA LEU A 268 4.18 -14.51 7.96
C LEU A 268 3.41 -14.47 6.64
N ILE A 269 3.97 -13.83 5.60
CA ILE A 269 3.34 -13.70 4.28
C ILE A 269 3.01 -15.08 3.71
N HIS A 270 3.96 -16.02 3.78
CA HIS A 270 3.79 -17.36 3.25
C HIS A 270 2.72 -18.17 3.98
N ALA A 271 2.71 -18.11 5.32
CA ALA A 271 1.72 -18.80 6.14
C ALA A 271 0.29 -18.27 5.90
N CYS A 272 0.15 -16.97 5.59
CA CYS A 272 -1.12 -16.39 5.15
C CYS A 272 -1.50 -16.75 3.70
N GLY A 273 -0.69 -17.53 2.99
CA GLY A 273 -0.90 -17.90 1.59
C GLY A 273 -0.68 -16.75 0.60
N ALA A 274 -0.16 -15.60 1.05
CA ALA A 274 0.06 -14.40 0.26
C ALA A 274 1.43 -14.42 -0.46
N LEU A 275 1.69 -13.40 -1.28
CA LEU A 275 2.87 -13.27 -2.12
C LEU A 275 3.87 -12.30 -1.49
N SER A 276 5.13 -12.74 -1.35
CA SER A 276 6.23 -11.85 -0.97
C SER A 276 6.68 -11.03 -2.17
N CYS A 277 6.78 -9.71 -1.98
CA CYS A 277 7.05 -8.75 -3.03
C CYS A 277 8.20 -7.83 -2.63
N CYS A 278 9.22 -7.76 -3.47
CA CYS A 278 10.32 -6.81 -3.29
C CYS A 278 9.80 -5.39 -3.57
N ALA A 279 10.07 -4.43 -2.69
CA ALA A 279 9.90 -3.01 -3.02
C ALA A 279 11.20 -2.44 -3.58
N TRP A 280 11.09 -1.51 -4.52
CA TRP A 280 12.22 -0.76 -5.07
C TRP A 280 11.91 0.74 -5.05
N LEU A 281 12.89 1.55 -4.65
CA LEU A 281 12.73 2.98 -4.46
C LEU A 281 13.13 3.75 -5.71
N ASP A 282 14.42 3.77 -6.05
CA ASP A 282 14.89 4.57 -7.19
C ASP A 282 16.24 4.17 -7.81
N GLY A 283 16.95 3.20 -7.24
CA GLY A 283 18.20 2.71 -7.84
C GLY A 283 19.44 3.53 -7.50
N PHE A 284 19.37 4.49 -6.57
CA PHE A 284 20.51 5.34 -6.22
C PHE A 284 21.31 4.86 -5.02
N SER A 285 20.70 4.08 -4.13
CA SER A 285 21.39 3.49 -2.99
C SER A 285 22.47 2.50 -3.44
N GLU A 286 23.40 2.19 -2.55
CA GLU A 286 24.48 1.23 -2.85
C GLU A 286 23.91 -0.12 -3.31
N THR A 287 22.88 -0.62 -2.62
CA THR A 287 22.28 -1.91 -2.91
C THR A 287 21.45 -1.90 -4.20
N GLU A 288 20.61 -0.87 -4.41
CA GLU A 288 19.71 -0.85 -5.57
C GLU A 288 20.40 -0.56 -6.90
N ARG A 289 21.66 -0.07 -6.89
CA ARG A 289 22.47 0.06 -8.11
C ARG A 289 22.79 -1.28 -8.76
N ASP A 290 22.83 -2.36 -7.99
CA ASP A 290 22.93 -3.74 -8.49
C ASP A 290 21.54 -4.36 -8.58
N ALA A 291 20.76 -3.93 -9.57
CA ALA A 291 19.39 -4.39 -9.77
C ALA A 291 19.28 -5.93 -9.90
N GLN A 292 20.22 -6.56 -10.61
CA GLN A 292 20.20 -8.00 -10.85
C GLN A 292 20.54 -8.79 -9.58
N GLY A 293 21.63 -8.43 -8.90
CA GLY A 293 22.03 -9.06 -7.64
C GLY A 293 21.00 -8.86 -6.53
N TRP A 294 20.44 -7.65 -6.43
CA TRP A 294 19.39 -7.35 -5.45
C TRP A 294 18.13 -8.19 -5.67
N LEU A 295 17.59 -8.24 -6.89
CA LEU A 295 16.41 -9.06 -7.16
C LEU A 295 16.70 -10.56 -7.02
N ALA A 296 17.89 -11.03 -7.39
CA ALA A 296 18.29 -12.42 -7.18
C ALA A 296 18.32 -12.78 -5.68
N PHE A 297 18.86 -11.90 -4.83
CA PHE A 297 18.84 -12.05 -3.38
C PHE A 297 17.39 -12.12 -2.85
N GLN A 298 16.53 -11.18 -3.23
CA GLN A 298 15.14 -11.13 -2.79
C GLN A 298 14.36 -12.38 -3.22
N VAL A 299 14.59 -12.84 -4.45
CA VAL A 299 14.02 -14.08 -4.98
C VAL A 299 14.49 -15.31 -4.20
N SER A 300 15.79 -15.39 -3.86
CA SER A 300 16.32 -16.49 -3.06
C SER A 300 15.72 -16.54 -1.66
N ASN A 301 15.25 -15.39 -1.15
CA ASN A 301 14.55 -15.25 0.12
C ASN A 301 13.03 -15.39 0.01
N GLY A 302 12.50 -15.71 -1.17
CA GLY A 302 11.09 -16.05 -1.37
C GLY A 302 10.23 -14.96 -2.03
N ALA A 303 10.80 -13.83 -2.45
CA ALA A 303 10.06 -12.85 -3.24
C ALA A 303 9.67 -13.42 -4.62
N VAL A 304 8.45 -13.12 -5.06
CA VAL A 304 7.89 -13.64 -6.32
C VAL A 304 7.36 -12.54 -7.23
N ALA A 305 7.40 -11.29 -6.78
CA ALA A 305 7.01 -10.10 -7.52
C ALA A 305 7.90 -8.90 -7.14
N LEU A 306 7.85 -7.86 -7.96
CA LEU A 306 8.48 -6.56 -7.72
C LEU A 306 7.39 -5.48 -7.66
N ASN A 307 7.45 -4.60 -6.68
CA ASN A 307 6.62 -3.40 -6.58
C ASN A 307 7.46 -2.15 -6.81
N ILE A 308 6.95 -1.25 -7.66
CA ILE A 308 7.56 0.05 -7.97
C ILE A 308 6.51 1.14 -7.79
N VAL A 309 6.92 2.33 -7.35
CA VAL A 309 6.07 3.55 -7.34
C VAL A 309 6.62 4.50 -8.42
N PRO A 310 6.28 4.30 -9.71
CA PRO A 310 7.10 4.77 -10.81
C PRO A 310 7.06 6.30 -11.00
N ASP A 311 6.01 6.99 -10.56
CA ASP A 311 5.90 8.45 -10.72
C ASP A 311 7.16 9.18 -10.19
N ARG A 312 7.70 8.76 -9.04
CA ARG A 312 8.91 9.38 -8.44
C ARG A 312 10.19 9.18 -9.24
N ASN A 313 10.19 8.28 -10.23
CA ASN A 313 11.36 7.93 -11.02
C ASN A 313 11.40 8.62 -12.38
N TRP A 314 10.29 9.20 -12.85
CA TRP A 314 10.24 9.91 -14.14
C TRP A 314 9.66 11.32 -14.03
N ASN A 315 8.76 11.57 -13.07
CA ASN A 315 8.12 12.86 -12.84
C ASN A 315 9.04 13.76 -11.98
N VAL A 316 10.23 14.04 -12.53
CA VAL A 316 11.29 14.80 -11.86
C VAL A 316 11.62 16.02 -12.70
N ALA A 317 11.64 17.19 -12.07
CA ALA A 317 11.85 18.47 -12.75
C ALA A 317 13.28 18.64 -13.28
N ASP A 318 14.28 18.19 -12.51
CA ASP A 318 15.67 18.18 -12.95
C ASP A 318 15.86 17.11 -14.05
N GLU A 319 16.24 17.56 -15.25
CA GLU A 319 16.30 16.71 -16.44
C GLU A 319 17.39 15.64 -16.36
N GLU A 320 18.51 15.96 -15.74
CA GLU A 320 19.66 15.06 -15.58
C GLU A 320 19.31 13.95 -14.58
N LEU A 321 18.79 14.34 -13.42
CA LEU A 321 18.30 13.42 -12.40
C LEU A 321 17.16 12.55 -12.93
N ARG A 322 16.23 13.14 -13.70
CA ARG A 322 15.17 12.40 -14.39
C ARG A 322 15.75 11.35 -15.32
N ARG A 323 16.73 11.72 -16.17
CA ARG A 323 17.36 10.78 -17.09
C ARG A 323 18.00 9.60 -16.34
N GLN A 324 18.71 9.88 -15.24
CA GLN A 324 19.34 8.85 -14.42
C GLN A 324 18.30 7.93 -13.74
N LYS A 325 17.26 8.49 -13.11
CA LYS A 325 16.19 7.70 -12.48
C LYS A 325 15.41 6.86 -13.48
N VAL A 326 15.13 7.37 -14.68
CA VAL A 326 14.48 6.59 -15.76
C VAL A 326 15.38 5.45 -16.22
N ALA A 327 16.69 5.66 -16.36
CA ALA A 327 17.63 4.59 -16.69
C ALA A 327 17.62 3.48 -15.64
N ARG A 328 17.68 3.83 -14.35
CA ARG A 328 17.59 2.86 -13.24
C ARG A 328 16.25 2.13 -13.19
N LEU A 329 15.14 2.84 -13.47
CA LEU A 329 13.82 2.21 -13.61
C LEU A 329 13.82 1.15 -14.72
N HIS A 330 14.42 1.44 -15.87
CA HIS A 330 14.49 0.47 -16.98
C HIS A 330 15.40 -0.72 -16.64
N GLU A 331 16.51 -0.49 -15.95
CA GLU A 331 17.41 -1.54 -15.47
C GLU A 331 16.70 -2.52 -14.51
N ILE A 332 15.97 -2.01 -13.51
CA ILE A 332 15.25 -2.89 -12.56
C ILE A 332 14.09 -3.65 -13.24
N ILE A 333 13.39 -3.01 -14.19
CA ILE A 333 12.34 -3.67 -14.98
C ILE A 333 12.93 -4.78 -15.87
N ALA A 334 14.11 -4.56 -16.46
CA ALA A 334 14.82 -5.56 -17.26
C ALA A 334 15.25 -6.75 -16.39
N ALA A 335 15.89 -6.50 -15.24
CA ALA A 335 16.30 -7.54 -14.29
C ALA A 335 15.09 -8.36 -13.78
N ALA A 336 13.96 -7.70 -13.50
CA ALA A 336 12.71 -8.39 -13.17
C ALA A 336 12.23 -9.29 -14.33
N GLY A 337 12.42 -8.88 -15.59
CA GLY A 337 12.10 -9.69 -16.76
C GLY A 337 12.93 -10.99 -16.86
N GLU A 338 14.24 -10.88 -16.65
CA GLU A 338 15.16 -12.03 -16.63
C GLU A 338 14.81 -13.04 -15.55
N LEU A 339 14.38 -12.55 -14.38
CA LEU A 339 13.95 -13.38 -13.25
C LEU A 339 12.48 -13.79 -13.32
N HIS A 340 11.78 -13.43 -14.40
CA HIS A 340 10.36 -13.66 -14.61
C HIS A 340 9.49 -13.16 -13.45
N LEU A 341 9.78 -12.00 -12.88
CA LEU A 341 8.99 -11.37 -11.83
C LEU A 341 7.86 -10.52 -12.44
N PRO A 342 6.60 -10.72 -12.02
CA PRO A 342 5.51 -9.79 -12.28
C PRO A 342 5.80 -8.46 -11.59
N ILE A 343 5.39 -7.36 -12.22
CA ILE A 343 5.68 -6.00 -11.74
C ILE A 343 4.37 -5.31 -11.35
N LEU A 344 4.30 -4.92 -10.09
CA LEU A 344 3.20 -4.16 -9.50
C LEU A 344 3.58 -2.69 -9.46
N VAL A 345 2.63 -1.85 -9.82
CA VAL A 345 2.78 -0.40 -9.75
C VAL A 345 1.59 0.22 -9.05
N GLY A 346 1.86 1.32 -8.36
CA GLY A 346 0.84 2.10 -7.69
C GLY A 346 1.42 3.40 -7.16
N THR A 347 0.53 4.25 -6.65
CA THR A 347 0.87 5.64 -6.31
C THR A 347 1.03 5.88 -4.81
N GLU A 348 0.86 4.84 -3.99
CA GLU A 348 0.76 4.83 -2.52
C GLU A 348 -0.46 5.59 -1.99
N MET A 349 -0.79 6.77 -2.51
CA MET A 349 -1.87 7.65 -2.02
C MET A 349 -1.73 8.04 -0.52
N ASN A 350 -0.53 7.94 0.04
CA ASN A 350 -0.19 8.32 1.42
C ASN A 350 0.31 9.76 1.57
N SER A 351 0.33 10.54 0.48
CA SER A 351 0.79 11.92 0.47
C SER A 351 -0.12 12.79 -0.39
N PHE A 352 -0.43 13.99 0.10
CA PHE A 352 -1.21 14.97 -0.66
C PHE A 352 -0.53 15.31 -1.99
N GLY A 353 -1.32 15.45 -3.04
CA GLY A 353 -0.84 15.75 -4.39
C GLY A 353 -0.40 14.52 -5.20
N GLN A 354 -0.31 13.33 -4.59
CA GLN A 354 -0.10 12.09 -5.34
C GLN A 354 -1.27 11.84 -6.30
N LYS A 355 -0.94 11.33 -7.50
CA LYS A 355 -1.93 10.95 -8.50
C LYS A 355 -2.76 9.75 -8.02
N LEU A 356 -3.96 9.60 -8.57
CA LEU A 356 -4.81 8.43 -8.32
C LEU A 356 -4.32 7.18 -9.04
N VAL A 357 -3.64 7.34 -10.18
CA VAL A 357 -3.04 6.28 -10.99
C VAL A 357 -1.76 6.81 -11.62
N ASP A 358 -0.83 5.91 -11.95
CA ASP A 358 0.35 6.23 -12.73
C ASP A 358 -0.02 6.56 -14.19
N ASP A 359 0.75 7.45 -14.82
CA ASP A 359 0.56 7.83 -16.21
C ASP A 359 1.30 6.86 -17.14
N PHE A 360 0.59 5.82 -17.59
CA PHE A 360 1.15 4.83 -18.52
C PHE A 360 1.35 5.35 -19.95
N ASP A 361 0.93 6.58 -20.27
CA ASP A 361 1.23 7.22 -21.55
C ASP A 361 2.54 8.02 -21.51
N ALA A 362 3.11 8.25 -20.32
CA ALA A 362 4.42 8.85 -20.17
C ALA A 362 5.49 8.01 -20.90
N PRO A 363 6.41 8.63 -21.69
CA PRO A 363 7.41 7.90 -22.47
C PRO A 363 8.27 6.91 -21.67
N ALA A 364 8.52 7.22 -20.39
CA ALA A 364 9.28 6.35 -19.49
C ALA A 364 8.55 5.04 -19.13
N LEU A 365 7.21 5.04 -19.16
CA LEU A 365 6.35 3.94 -18.71
C LEU A 365 5.62 3.22 -19.85
N ALA A 366 5.31 3.92 -20.94
CA ALA A 366 4.54 3.38 -22.07
C ALA A 366 5.05 2.03 -22.62
N PRO A 367 6.36 1.79 -22.77
CA PRO A 367 6.88 0.50 -23.24
C PRO A 367 6.54 -0.69 -22.31
N TYR A 368 6.21 -0.42 -21.04
CA TYR A 368 5.98 -1.43 -20.02
C TYR A 368 4.51 -1.55 -19.60
N ARG A 369 3.60 -0.77 -20.22
CA ARG A 369 2.15 -0.78 -19.91
C ARG A 369 1.59 -2.19 -19.75
N GLN A 370 1.84 -3.07 -20.72
CA GLN A 370 1.33 -4.44 -20.66
C GLN A 370 1.91 -5.24 -19.49
N ARG A 371 3.18 -5.04 -19.14
CA ARG A 371 3.80 -5.72 -17.98
C ARG A 371 3.18 -5.29 -16.66
N PHE A 372 2.78 -4.02 -16.54
CA PHE A 372 2.08 -3.52 -15.35
C PHE A 372 0.66 -4.08 -15.24
N LEU A 373 -0.07 -4.17 -16.37
CA LEU A 373 -1.37 -4.83 -16.41
C LEU A 373 -1.27 -6.32 -16.05
N ASP A 374 -0.30 -7.03 -16.65
CA ASP A 374 -0.07 -8.45 -16.36
C ASP A 374 0.34 -8.68 -14.91
N GLY A 375 1.13 -7.78 -14.30
CA GLY A 375 1.44 -7.83 -12.88
C GLY A 375 0.19 -7.70 -11.99
N ALA A 376 -0.71 -6.78 -12.33
CA ALA A 376 -1.99 -6.65 -11.63
C ALA A 376 -2.86 -7.91 -11.79
N TYR A 377 -3.00 -8.43 -13.02
CA TYR A 377 -3.75 -9.66 -13.26
C TYR A 377 -3.14 -10.87 -12.55
N PHE A 378 -1.82 -10.97 -12.48
CA PHE A 378 -1.14 -12.03 -11.74
C PHE A 378 -1.60 -12.09 -10.27
N VAL A 379 -1.58 -10.95 -9.57
CA VAL A 379 -1.99 -10.88 -8.16
C VAL A 379 -3.50 -11.11 -8.02
N VAL A 380 -4.31 -10.58 -8.93
CA VAL A 380 -5.77 -10.81 -8.93
C VAL A 380 -6.07 -12.29 -9.12
N GLY A 381 -5.42 -12.97 -10.06
CA GLY A 381 -5.62 -14.40 -10.31
C GLY A 381 -5.18 -15.26 -9.14
N HIS A 382 -4.04 -14.93 -8.51
CA HIS A 382 -3.62 -15.53 -7.23
C HIS A 382 -4.71 -15.38 -6.18
N THR A 383 -5.16 -14.14 -5.96
CA THR A 383 -6.13 -13.81 -4.90
C THR A 383 -7.45 -14.53 -5.13
N LEU A 384 -7.95 -14.57 -6.37
CA LEU A 384 -9.19 -15.27 -6.72
C LEU A 384 -9.09 -16.78 -6.46
N LEU A 385 -8.03 -17.45 -6.90
CA LEU A 385 -7.86 -18.90 -6.68
C LEU A 385 -7.64 -19.25 -5.21
N GLN A 386 -6.88 -18.41 -4.50
CA GLN A 386 -6.68 -18.59 -3.07
C GLN A 386 -8.00 -18.43 -2.30
N ARG A 387 -8.81 -17.41 -2.61
CA ARG A 387 -10.13 -17.17 -1.99
C ARG A 387 -11.19 -18.21 -2.35
N ALA A 388 -11.16 -18.70 -3.58
CA ALA A 388 -12.19 -19.61 -4.08
C ALA A 388 -11.91 -21.06 -3.68
N LEU A 389 -10.65 -21.50 -3.81
CA LEU A 389 -10.30 -22.93 -3.79
C LEU A 389 -9.07 -23.25 -2.90
N GLY A 390 -8.39 -22.24 -2.33
CA GLY A 390 -7.12 -22.45 -1.62
C GLY A 390 -5.96 -22.83 -2.54
N LEU A 391 -6.07 -22.55 -3.84
CA LEU A 391 -5.10 -22.93 -4.88
C LEU A 391 -4.20 -21.76 -5.29
N GLY A 392 -3.85 -20.90 -4.33
CA GLY A 392 -2.95 -19.78 -4.57
C GLY A 392 -1.55 -20.22 -5.00
N TYR A 393 -0.74 -19.24 -5.40
CA TYR A 393 0.59 -19.40 -5.99
C TYR A 393 1.54 -20.35 -5.26
N HIS A 394 1.46 -20.36 -3.93
CA HIS A 394 2.32 -21.16 -3.07
C HIS A 394 1.74 -22.52 -2.68
N SER A 395 0.50 -22.81 -3.07
CA SER A 395 -0.19 -24.07 -2.76
C SER A 395 0.58 -25.28 -3.32
N PRO A 396 0.43 -26.46 -2.71
CA PRO A 396 0.96 -27.71 -3.27
C PRO A 396 0.49 -27.94 -4.71
N TRP A 397 -0.79 -27.70 -4.99
CA TRP A 397 -1.39 -27.79 -6.32
C TRP A 397 -0.66 -26.92 -7.35
N ALA A 398 -0.39 -25.65 -7.03
CA ALA A 398 0.29 -24.74 -7.94
C ALA A 398 1.74 -25.15 -8.20
N ARG A 399 2.44 -25.69 -7.19
CA ARG A 399 3.81 -26.18 -7.33
C ARG A 399 3.90 -27.47 -8.15
N GLU A 400 2.93 -28.36 -7.99
CA GLU A 400 2.84 -29.61 -8.74
C GLU A 400 2.56 -29.36 -10.22
N HIS A 401 1.55 -28.54 -10.54
CA HIS A 401 1.19 -28.27 -11.93
C HIS A 401 2.12 -27.28 -12.64
N PHE A 402 2.78 -26.39 -11.88
CA PHE A 402 3.62 -25.32 -12.41
C PHE A 402 4.93 -25.17 -11.62
N PRO A 403 5.87 -26.12 -11.74
CA PRO A 403 7.16 -26.03 -11.06
C PRO A 403 8.02 -24.86 -11.57
N GLU A 404 7.90 -24.53 -12.86
CA GLU A 404 8.59 -23.39 -13.47
C GLU A 404 7.87 -22.07 -13.14
N ARG A 405 8.61 -21.11 -12.54
CA ARG A 405 8.09 -19.79 -12.17
C ARG A 405 7.35 -19.11 -13.31
N ARG A 406 7.94 -19.07 -14.51
CA ARG A 406 7.36 -18.40 -15.69
C ARG A 406 5.98 -18.95 -16.01
N ARG A 407 5.86 -20.27 -16.18
CA ARG A 407 4.58 -20.94 -16.48
C ARG A 407 3.55 -20.72 -15.38
N ARG A 408 3.99 -20.74 -14.11
CA ARG A 408 3.12 -20.48 -12.97
C ARG A 408 2.59 -19.05 -13.03
N ASN A 409 3.46 -18.07 -13.26
CA ASN A 409 3.06 -16.67 -13.39
C ASN A 409 2.08 -16.49 -14.55
N ASP A 410 2.39 -17.04 -15.73
CA ASP A 410 1.54 -16.98 -16.91
C ASP A 410 0.13 -17.53 -16.62
N PHE A 411 0.03 -18.65 -15.90
CA PHE A 411 -1.25 -19.22 -15.50
C PHE A 411 -2.07 -18.28 -14.58
N PHE A 412 -1.47 -17.77 -13.51
CA PHE A 412 -2.17 -16.86 -12.60
C PHE A 412 -2.55 -15.53 -13.27
N THR A 413 -1.70 -15.01 -14.15
CA THR A 413 -2.04 -13.85 -14.99
C THR A 413 -3.24 -14.14 -15.88
N GLU A 414 -3.29 -15.30 -16.52
CA GLU A 414 -4.42 -15.68 -17.37
C GLU A 414 -5.74 -15.78 -16.58
N VAL A 415 -5.68 -16.38 -15.40
CA VAL A 415 -6.83 -16.46 -14.49
C VAL A 415 -7.32 -15.06 -14.12
N GLY A 416 -6.43 -14.16 -13.69
CA GLY A 416 -6.82 -12.81 -13.30
C GLY A 416 -7.37 -11.97 -14.45
N ARG A 417 -6.88 -12.22 -15.68
CA ARG A 417 -7.36 -11.55 -16.89
C ARG A 417 -8.76 -12.02 -17.30
N ARG A 418 -9.00 -13.33 -17.29
CA ARG A 418 -10.27 -13.93 -17.78
C ARG A 418 -11.37 -13.93 -16.75
N ALA A 419 -11.03 -14.01 -15.47
CA ALA A 419 -12.05 -14.11 -14.44
C ALA A 419 -12.98 -12.89 -14.45
N PRO A 420 -14.31 -13.11 -14.39
CA PRO A 420 -15.25 -12.03 -14.09
C PRO A 420 -14.86 -11.36 -12.77
N ALA A 421 -14.93 -10.03 -12.73
CA ALA A 421 -14.67 -9.30 -11.50
C ALA A 421 -15.76 -9.56 -10.45
N GLY A 422 -15.38 -9.38 -9.20
CA GLY A 422 -16.23 -9.56 -8.02
C GLY A 422 -16.76 -10.97 -7.76
N ALA A 423 -17.91 -11.05 -7.07
CA ALA A 423 -18.43 -12.31 -6.50
C ALA A 423 -18.70 -13.41 -7.55
N ARG A 424 -18.99 -13.03 -8.80
CA ARG A 424 -19.24 -13.98 -9.90
C ARG A 424 -17.98 -14.80 -10.22
N GLY A 425 -16.80 -14.21 -10.17
CA GLY A 425 -15.54 -14.91 -10.44
C GLY A 425 -15.25 -15.99 -9.41
N THR A 426 -15.39 -15.67 -8.12
CA THR A 426 -15.16 -16.64 -7.03
C THR A 426 -16.22 -17.74 -7.01
N ALA A 427 -17.49 -17.42 -7.27
CA ALA A 427 -18.56 -18.42 -7.37
C ALA A 427 -18.34 -19.40 -8.53
N LEU A 428 -17.93 -18.90 -9.70
CA LEU A 428 -17.60 -19.74 -10.85
C LEU A 428 -16.46 -20.71 -10.54
N LEU A 429 -15.36 -20.23 -9.95
CA LEU A 429 -14.23 -21.08 -9.57
C LEU A 429 -14.63 -22.14 -8.53
N ARG A 430 -15.41 -21.77 -7.51
CA ARG A 430 -15.92 -22.73 -6.50
C ARG A 430 -16.77 -23.84 -7.11
N SER A 431 -17.50 -23.57 -8.18
CA SER A 431 -18.35 -24.57 -8.84
C SER A 431 -17.57 -25.73 -9.48
N LEU A 432 -16.25 -25.58 -9.67
CA LEU A 432 -15.38 -26.61 -10.25
C LEU A 432 -14.99 -27.71 -9.24
N GLY A 433 -15.34 -27.55 -7.96
CA GLY A 433 -14.93 -28.46 -6.89
C GLY A 433 -13.52 -28.16 -6.36
N PRO A 434 -13.00 -28.98 -5.42
CA PRO A 434 -11.84 -28.61 -4.60
C PRO A 434 -10.48 -28.71 -5.29
N SER A 435 -10.34 -29.46 -6.38
CA SER A 435 -9.05 -29.66 -7.05
C SER A 435 -9.20 -29.84 -8.57
N PRO A 436 -9.76 -28.85 -9.29
CA PRO A 436 -9.85 -28.90 -10.75
C PRO A 436 -8.46 -28.92 -11.38
N SER A 437 -8.36 -29.48 -12.60
CA SER A 437 -7.12 -29.34 -13.36
C SER A 437 -6.95 -27.89 -13.83
N PRO A 438 -5.72 -27.43 -14.14
CA PRO A 438 -5.54 -26.10 -14.70
C PRO A 438 -6.33 -25.85 -15.99
N GLN A 439 -6.55 -26.89 -16.80
CA GLN A 439 -7.35 -26.80 -18.03
C GLN A 439 -8.82 -26.59 -17.74
N ASP A 440 -9.37 -27.24 -16.70
CA ASP A 440 -10.76 -27.05 -16.29
C ASP A 440 -11.01 -25.62 -15.82
N ILE A 441 -10.04 -25.04 -15.06
CA ILE A 441 -10.08 -23.64 -14.65
C ILE A 441 -10.12 -22.73 -15.87
N LEU A 442 -9.17 -22.85 -16.80
CA LEU A 442 -9.12 -21.96 -17.98
C LEU A 442 -10.34 -22.13 -18.89
N ARG A 443 -10.87 -23.35 -19.04
CA ARG A 443 -12.10 -23.63 -19.80
C ARG A 443 -13.31 -22.96 -19.19
N ALA A 444 -13.46 -23.05 -17.87
CA ALA A 444 -14.55 -22.39 -17.16
C ALA A 444 -14.50 -20.85 -17.31
N LEU A 445 -13.30 -20.29 -17.45
CA LEU A 445 -13.08 -18.86 -17.67
C LEU A 445 -13.13 -18.46 -19.17
N GLY A 446 -13.55 -19.36 -20.06
CA GLY A 446 -13.80 -19.07 -21.48
C GLY A 446 -12.61 -19.27 -22.41
N SER A 447 -11.86 -20.39 -22.28
CA SER A 447 -10.85 -20.83 -23.26
C SER A 447 -11.43 -21.54 -24.47
#